data_AF-A0A0N4ZMY3-F1
#
_entry.id   AF-A0A0N4ZMY3-F1
#
_cell.length_a   1.000
_cell.length_b   1.000
_cell.length_c   1.000
_cell.angle_alpha   90.00
_cell.angle_beta   90.00
_cell.angle_gamma   90.00
#
_symmetry.space_group_name_H-M   'P 1'
#
loop_
_entity.id
_entity.type
_entity.pdbx_description
1 polymer ?
#
loop_
_entity_poly.entity_id
_entity_poly.type
_entity_poly.pdbx_seq_one_letter_code
_entity_poly.pdbx_strand_id
1 'polypeptide(L)'
;MIGEGPNSKRPRLKNIGIIKHGLHLNRVPDAEQENNYNMKDIITKIRPKKSYFFTFIVNEDFIRDIFSNHPEGLNDVHIILGVNANDIKEIKNNYFSNNILKIEYVPMKDKYCSHHSKLTILFDQNNKPHIIIGTGNMCAEEWNICTQAFYYATSNRRSANNRQDNFLSDLKRYLIFFKRVMIPLISELLLWSFRHVKDSLIFSIPGIFHLTRFRKFYSFGKIQYLLTHEEGKEKSKDIKYLIGQCSSIGNLGIKSIPWLQKEFLHFMTNGQIKGIVNMKLIYPSIDNVKDSVSGYEGRKFFPYSLKINKRQYKYMRNILHI
;
A
#
# COMPACT_ATOMS: atom_id res chain seq x y z
N MET A 1 27.22 12.72 50.87
CA MET A 1 27.64 11.87 49.73
C MET A 1 26.39 11.32 49.08
N ILE A 2 25.91 12.01 48.04
CA ILE A 2 24.68 11.67 47.30
C ILE A 2 25.14 11.01 46.00
N GLY A 3 24.78 9.73 45.81
CA GLY A 3 25.22 8.93 44.67
C GLY A 3 24.52 9.37 43.38
N GLU A 4 25.33 9.61 42.35
CA GLU A 4 24.86 9.85 40.99
C GLU A 4 24.33 8.53 40.40
N GLY A 5 23.06 8.54 39.99
CA GLY A 5 22.44 7.44 39.26
C GLY A 5 22.99 7.30 37.83
N PRO A 6 22.87 6.11 37.20
CA PRO A 6 23.42 5.85 35.88
C PRO A 6 22.76 6.73 34.83
N ASN A 7 23.56 7.58 34.19
CA ASN A 7 23.23 8.37 33.00
C ASN A 7 22.53 7.50 31.94
N SER A 8 21.20 7.62 31.84
CA SER A 8 20.44 7.11 30.70
C SER A 8 20.81 7.94 29.48
N LYS A 9 21.83 7.46 28.75
CA LYS A 9 22.19 8.00 27.44
C LYS A 9 20.96 7.84 26.54
N ARG A 10 20.21 8.93 26.33
CA ARG A 10 19.24 9.05 25.24
C ARG A 10 19.94 8.59 23.96
N PRO A 11 19.33 7.73 23.14
CA PRO A 11 19.97 7.30 21.90
C PRO A 11 20.28 8.54 21.07
N ARG A 12 21.57 8.77 20.79
CA ARG A 12 21.98 9.80 19.82
C ARG A 12 21.26 9.47 18.51
N LEU A 13 20.42 10.39 18.03
CA LEU A 13 19.82 10.33 16.70
C LEU A 13 20.98 10.21 15.69
N LYS A 14 21.29 8.98 15.26
CA LYS A 14 22.25 8.72 14.17
C LYS A 14 21.82 9.62 13.01
N ASN A 15 22.76 10.33 12.40
CA ASN A 15 22.53 11.23 11.28
C ASN A 15 21.61 10.56 10.23
N ILE A 16 20.31 10.88 10.23
CA ILE A 16 19.33 10.05 9.53
C ILE A 16 19.25 10.55 8.07
N GLY A 17 20.12 10.05 7.19
CA GLY A 17 20.25 10.48 5.78
C GLY A 17 18.95 10.46 4.94
N ILE A 18 18.99 11.04 3.75
CA ILE A 18 17.81 11.18 2.86
C ILE A 18 17.18 9.80 2.55
N ILE A 19 15.85 9.71 2.60
CA ILE A 19 15.13 8.49 2.15
C ILE A 19 15.34 8.37 0.64
N LYS A 20 15.94 7.28 0.20
CA LYS A 20 16.19 7.00 -1.22
C LYS A 20 14.88 6.68 -1.93
N HIS A 21 14.79 6.98 -3.23
CA HIS A 21 13.66 6.53 -4.04
C HIS A 21 13.70 5.01 -4.20
N GLY A 22 12.53 4.37 -4.22
CA GLY A 22 12.41 2.95 -4.48
C GLY A 22 11.70 2.18 -3.37
N LEU A 23 11.90 0.86 -3.38
CA LEU A 23 11.31 -0.08 -2.44
C LEU A 23 12.10 -0.14 -1.13
N HIS A 24 11.39 -0.09 -0.01
CA HIS A 24 11.91 -0.21 1.34
C HIS A 24 11.07 -1.19 2.13
N LEU A 25 11.66 -1.71 3.20
CA LEU A 25 10.94 -2.45 4.24
C LEU A 25 10.84 -1.59 5.51
N ASN A 26 9.84 -1.89 6.33
CA ASN A 26 9.80 -1.34 7.69
C ASN A 26 10.89 -1.96 8.56
N ARG A 27 11.14 -1.35 9.73
CA ARG A 27 11.98 -1.95 10.75
C ARG A 27 11.19 -2.99 11.51
N VAL A 28 11.78 -4.15 11.70
CA VAL A 28 11.28 -5.17 12.63
C VAL A 28 12.22 -5.29 13.83
N PRO A 29 11.74 -5.72 15.00
CA PRO A 29 12.58 -5.92 16.17
C PRO A 29 13.74 -6.88 15.88
N ASP A 30 14.83 -6.72 16.62
CA ASP A 30 15.96 -7.66 16.68
C ASP A 30 16.70 -7.93 15.35
N ALA A 31 16.58 -7.02 14.38
CA ALA A 31 17.34 -7.06 13.13
C ALA A 31 18.15 -5.78 12.93
N GLU A 32 19.45 -5.90 12.65
CA GLU A 32 20.24 -4.78 12.14
C GLU A 32 19.82 -4.50 10.69
N GLN A 33 19.25 -3.32 10.46
CA GLN A 33 18.58 -3.02 9.20
C GLN A 33 18.94 -1.63 8.68
N GLU A 34 19.79 -1.59 7.66
CA GLU A 34 20.10 -0.38 6.92
C GLU A 34 19.02 -0.07 5.88
N ASN A 35 18.62 1.21 5.77
CA ASN A 35 17.58 1.68 4.84
C ASN A 35 16.17 1.12 5.08
N ASN A 36 15.90 0.61 6.28
CA ASN A 36 14.56 0.31 6.75
C ASN A 36 14.00 1.47 7.58
N TYR A 37 12.71 1.76 7.42
CA TYR A 37 12.06 2.90 8.06
C TYR A 37 10.66 2.52 8.54
N ASN A 38 10.34 2.81 9.80
CA ASN A 38 8.96 2.83 10.26
C ASN A 38 8.31 4.17 9.90
N MET A 39 6.97 4.23 9.94
CA MET A 39 6.25 5.46 9.62
C MET A 39 6.71 6.66 10.46
N LYS A 40 7.04 6.44 11.74
CA LYS A 40 7.63 7.48 12.62
C LYS A 40 8.96 8.02 12.11
N ASP A 41 9.84 7.18 11.55
CA ASP A 41 11.09 7.63 10.94
C ASP A 41 10.80 8.50 9.72
N ILE A 42 9.85 8.09 8.88
CA ILE A 42 9.45 8.80 7.66
C ILE A 42 8.90 10.19 8.02
N ILE A 43 7.97 10.28 8.97
CA ILE A 43 7.39 11.54 9.45
C ILE A 43 8.46 12.43 10.09
N THR A 44 9.33 11.87 10.94
CA THR A 44 10.41 12.64 11.59
C THR A 44 11.38 13.24 10.58
N LYS A 45 11.67 12.53 9.48
CA LYS A 45 12.56 13.01 8.42
C LYS A 45 11.91 14.06 7.52
N ILE A 46 10.67 13.83 7.10
CA ILE A 46 9.99 14.69 6.13
C ILE A 46 9.45 15.95 6.81
N ARG A 47 9.08 15.84 8.10
CA ARG A 47 8.44 16.91 8.88
C ARG A 47 7.29 17.57 8.11
N PRO A 48 6.24 16.80 7.76
CA PRO A 48 5.20 17.30 6.87
C PRO A 48 4.27 18.27 7.57
N LYS A 49 3.97 19.38 6.91
CA LYS A 49 2.95 20.33 7.37
C LYS A 49 1.53 19.91 7.00
N LYS A 50 1.39 18.99 6.05
CA LYS A 50 0.10 18.43 5.63
C LYS A 50 0.25 16.99 5.17
N SER A 51 -0.69 16.14 5.56
CA SER A 51 -0.61 14.70 5.32
C SER A 51 -1.96 14.12 4.89
N TYR A 52 -1.95 13.21 3.91
CA TYR A 52 -3.10 12.38 3.53
C TYR A 52 -2.74 10.91 3.74
N PHE A 53 -3.54 10.20 4.54
CA PHE A 53 -3.40 8.77 4.78
C PHE A 53 -4.62 8.03 4.24
N PHE A 54 -4.46 7.38 3.09
CA PHE A 54 -5.40 6.39 2.58
C PHE A 54 -5.07 5.07 3.26
N THR A 55 -6.02 4.50 4.01
CA THR A 55 -5.80 3.26 4.74
C THR A 55 -7.10 2.45 4.86
N PHE A 56 -6.97 1.20 5.30
CA PHE A 56 -8.10 0.36 5.65
C PHE A 56 -8.40 0.41 7.15
N ILE A 57 -7.36 0.46 7.98
CA ILE A 57 -7.45 0.61 9.44
C ILE A 57 -6.62 1.81 9.88
N VAL A 58 -7.14 2.57 10.86
CA VAL A 58 -6.44 3.67 11.52
C VAL A 58 -6.64 3.57 13.03
N ASN A 59 -5.58 3.81 13.78
CA ASN A 59 -5.59 4.02 15.22
C ASN A 59 -5.06 5.43 15.50
N GLU A 60 -5.83 6.23 16.24
CA GLU A 60 -5.51 7.63 16.50
C GLU A 60 -4.23 7.81 17.34
N ASP A 61 -4.03 6.96 18.35
CA ASP A 61 -2.82 7.00 19.19
C ASP A 61 -1.57 6.71 18.36
N PHE A 62 -1.68 5.80 17.40
CA PHE A 62 -0.60 5.55 16.45
C PHE A 62 -0.31 6.76 15.58
N ILE A 63 -1.33 7.48 15.08
CA ILE A 63 -1.12 8.75 14.36
C ILE A 63 -0.41 9.76 15.26
N ARG A 64 -0.80 9.89 16.53
CA ARG A 64 -0.12 10.78 17.48
C ARG A 64 1.33 10.36 17.72
N ASP A 65 1.60 9.06 17.85
CA ASP A 65 2.95 8.54 18.07
C ASP A 65 3.89 8.81 16.89
N ILE A 66 3.45 8.58 15.64
CA ILE A 66 4.31 8.80 14.46
C ILE A 66 4.67 10.29 14.29
N PHE A 67 3.84 11.21 14.80
CA PHE A 67 4.09 12.65 14.80
C PHE A 67 4.74 13.17 16.10
N SER A 68 5.05 12.33 17.09
CA SER A 68 5.56 12.79 18.39
C SER A 68 6.86 13.63 18.32
N ASN A 69 7.69 13.45 17.29
CA ASN A 69 8.90 14.27 17.03
C ASN A 69 8.65 15.52 16.15
N HIS A 70 7.42 15.68 15.67
CA HIS A 70 6.94 16.79 14.84
C HIS A 70 5.43 17.05 15.11
N PRO A 71 5.04 17.42 16.35
CA PRO A 71 3.63 17.51 16.73
C PRO A 71 2.84 18.53 15.91
N GLU A 72 3.49 19.60 15.43
CA GLU A 72 2.89 20.62 14.57
C GLU A 72 2.39 20.07 13.23
N GLY A 73 2.92 18.93 12.78
CA GLY A 73 2.45 18.24 11.57
C GLY A 73 1.06 17.62 11.70
N LEU A 74 0.52 17.52 12.93
CA LEU A 74 -0.85 17.04 13.17
C LEU A 74 -1.93 18.06 12.80
N ASN A 75 -1.56 19.35 12.62
CA ASN A 75 -2.51 20.43 12.35
C ASN A 75 -3.31 20.26 11.05
N ASP A 76 -2.80 19.48 10.10
CA ASP A 76 -3.45 19.24 8.81
C ASP A 76 -3.29 17.79 8.35
N VAL A 77 -3.96 16.89 9.06
CA VAL A 77 -3.96 15.45 8.75
C VAL A 77 -5.33 15.03 8.22
N HIS A 78 -5.33 14.49 7.00
CA HIS A 78 -6.49 13.91 6.35
C HIS A 78 -6.40 12.38 6.35
N ILE A 79 -7.44 11.70 6.82
CA ILE A 79 -7.55 10.23 6.77
C ILE A 79 -8.65 9.86 5.76
N ILE A 80 -8.34 8.99 4.81
CA ILE A 80 -9.29 8.49 3.82
C ILE A 80 -9.60 7.03 4.13
N LEU A 81 -10.85 6.76 4.54
CA LEU A 81 -11.32 5.44 4.97
C LEU A 81 -12.48 4.96 4.12
N GLY A 82 -12.43 3.70 3.68
CA GLY A 82 -13.60 3.04 3.09
C GLY A 82 -14.53 2.55 4.18
N VAL A 83 -15.82 2.80 3.98
CA VAL A 83 -16.88 2.34 4.88
C VAL A 83 -18.03 1.80 4.05
N ASN A 84 -18.83 0.90 4.64
CA ASN A 84 -20.02 0.42 3.99
C ASN A 84 -20.96 1.60 3.70
N ALA A 85 -21.45 1.70 2.47
CA ALA A 85 -22.30 2.81 2.04
C ALA A 85 -23.57 2.97 2.91
N ASN A 86 -24.08 1.87 3.48
CA ASN A 86 -25.26 1.89 4.34
C ASN A 86 -24.98 2.51 5.72
N ASP A 87 -23.74 2.39 6.20
CA ASP A 87 -23.37 2.78 7.56
C ASP A 87 -22.87 4.23 7.62
N ILE A 88 -22.60 4.87 6.46
CA ILE A 88 -22.00 6.21 6.40
C ILE A 88 -22.77 7.26 7.19
N LYS A 89 -24.10 7.26 7.11
CA LYS A 89 -24.92 8.27 7.79
C LYS A 89 -24.75 8.15 9.30
N GLU A 90 -24.84 6.94 9.81
CA GLU A 90 -24.64 6.64 11.23
C GLU A 90 -23.22 6.96 11.68
N ILE A 91 -22.21 6.52 10.92
CA ILE A 91 -20.79 6.82 11.21
C ILE A 91 -20.56 8.33 11.29
N LYS A 92 -21.11 9.10 10.35
CA LYS A 92 -20.97 10.57 10.35
C LYS A 92 -21.70 11.24 11.52
N ASN A 93 -22.85 10.72 11.92
CA ASN A 93 -23.62 11.27 13.04
C ASN A 93 -22.99 10.93 14.40
N ASN A 94 -22.41 9.74 14.52
CA ASN A 94 -21.73 9.27 15.73
C ASN A 94 -20.29 9.80 15.84
N TYR A 95 -19.76 10.38 14.76
CA TYR A 95 -18.47 11.05 14.77
C TYR A 95 -18.59 12.39 15.51
N PHE A 96 -18.39 12.35 16.82
CA PHE A 96 -18.17 13.55 17.60
C PHE A 96 -16.92 14.26 17.07
N SER A 97 -17.12 15.47 16.57
CA SER A 97 -16.10 16.38 16.06
C SER A 97 -15.21 16.85 17.21
N ASN A 98 -14.28 16.02 17.64
CA ASN A 98 -13.32 16.39 18.67
C ASN A 98 -11.88 16.05 18.31
N ASN A 99 -11.58 15.92 17.02
CA ASN A 99 -10.30 15.35 16.62
C ASN A 99 -9.55 16.25 15.64
N ILE A 100 -8.26 16.37 15.96
CA ILE A 100 -7.16 16.92 15.16
C ILE A 100 -7.10 16.31 13.74
N LEU A 101 -7.79 15.19 13.50
CA LEU A 101 -7.82 14.45 12.25
C LEU A 101 -9.08 14.75 11.42
N LYS A 102 -8.88 15.09 10.14
CA LYS A 102 -9.96 15.29 9.15
C LYS A 102 -10.25 13.98 8.44
N ILE A 103 -11.38 13.35 8.71
CA ILE A 103 -11.70 12.03 8.13
C ILE A 103 -12.67 12.16 6.95
N GLU A 104 -12.25 11.60 5.82
CA GLU A 104 -13.01 11.48 4.59
C GLU A 104 -13.48 10.03 4.40
N TYR A 105 -14.79 9.83 4.49
CA TYR A 105 -15.41 8.52 4.33
C TYR A 105 -15.78 8.23 2.88
N VAL A 106 -15.27 7.11 2.36
CA VAL A 106 -15.50 6.65 1.00
C VAL A 106 -16.55 5.53 1.01
N PRO A 107 -17.71 5.71 0.36
CA PRO A 107 -18.74 4.67 0.27
C PRO A 107 -18.30 3.48 -0.56
N MET A 108 -18.20 2.33 0.08
CA MET A 108 -18.08 1.02 -0.57
C MET A 108 -19.50 0.51 -0.83
N LYS A 109 -19.95 0.58 -2.10
CA LYS A 109 -21.32 0.26 -2.49
C LYS A 109 -21.61 -1.24 -2.57
N ASP A 110 -20.62 -2.03 -3.00
CA ASP A 110 -20.78 -3.47 -3.15
C ASP A 110 -20.39 -4.19 -1.85
N LYS A 111 -21.16 -5.23 -1.49
CA LYS A 111 -21.03 -5.99 -0.22
C LYS A 111 -19.64 -6.58 0.04
N TYR A 112 -18.85 -6.79 -1.00
CA TYR A 112 -17.49 -7.37 -0.92
C TYR A 112 -16.41 -6.38 -1.36
N CYS A 113 -16.74 -5.10 -1.49
CA CYS A 113 -15.78 -4.05 -1.82
C CYS A 113 -15.08 -3.54 -0.56
N SER A 114 -13.80 -3.21 -0.68
CA SER A 114 -13.02 -2.64 0.41
C SER A 114 -12.08 -1.57 -0.13
N HIS A 115 -11.93 -0.48 0.62
CA HIS A 115 -10.86 0.47 0.39
C HIS A 115 -9.57 -0.09 1.01
N HIS A 116 -8.81 -0.85 0.23
CA HIS A 116 -7.63 -1.55 0.74
C HIS A 116 -6.31 -0.82 0.51
N SER A 117 -6.32 0.31 -0.20
CA SER A 117 -5.12 1.07 -0.52
C SER A 117 -4.43 1.59 0.75
N LYS A 118 -3.10 1.48 0.79
CA LYS A 118 -2.26 2.17 1.76
C LYS A 118 -1.36 3.15 1.01
N LEU A 119 -1.88 4.36 0.83
CA LEU A 119 -1.21 5.46 0.15
C LEU A 119 -1.06 6.59 1.14
N THR A 120 0.15 7.08 1.32
CA THR A 120 0.46 8.23 2.16
C THR A 120 1.07 9.32 1.29
N ILE A 121 0.52 10.52 1.38
CA ILE A 121 1.01 11.71 0.66
C ILE A 121 1.33 12.78 1.69
N LEU A 122 2.60 13.14 1.76
CA LEU A 122 3.13 14.09 2.74
C LEU A 122 3.64 15.33 2.00
N PHE A 123 3.23 16.50 2.45
CA PHE A 123 3.75 17.78 1.96
C PHE A 123 4.73 18.33 2.98
N ASP A 124 5.99 18.45 2.58
CA ASP A 124 7.03 19.05 3.43
C ASP A 124 6.78 20.56 3.66
N GLN A 125 7.68 21.20 4.40
CA GLN A 125 7.61 22.63 4.69
C GLN A 125 7.54 23.51 3.43
N ASN A 126 8.14 23.06 2.33
CA ASN A 126 8.17 23.73 1.02
C ASN A 126 7.00 23.34 0.09
N ASN A 127 5.97 22.65 0.60
CA ASN A 127 4.89 22.05 -0.18
C ASN A 127 5.34 20.96 -1.16
N LYS A 128 6.55 20.40 -1.00
CA LYS A 128 7.03 19.32 -1.85
C LYS A 128 6.32 18.02 -1.47
N PRO A 129 5.65 17.33 -2.41
CA PRO A 129 5.00 16.07 -2.13
C PRO A 129 6.01 14.92 -2.06
N HIS A 130 5.81 14.08 -1.05
CA HIS A 130 6.42 12.79 -0.84
C HIS A 130 5.33 11.73 -0.87
N ILE A 131 5.49 10.74 -1.73
CA ILE A 131 4.53 9.68 -2.00
C ILE A 131 5.07 8.38 -1.42
N ILE A 132 4.27 7.75 -0.57
CA ILE A 132 4.55 6.45 0.04
C ILE A 132 3.41 5.52 -0.31
N ILE A 133 3.69 4.45 -1.05
CA ILE A 133 2.72 3.40 -1.37
C ILE A 133 3.14 2.15 -0.61
N GLY A 134 2.38 1.80 0.41
CA GLY A 134 2.75 0.75 1.37
C GLY A 134 1.80 -0.43 1.42
N THR A 135 2.13 -1.37 2.30
CA THR A 135 1.29 -2.52 2.64
C THR A 135 0.67 -2.42 4.03
N GLY A 136 1.28 -1.63 4.93
CA GLY A 136 0.85 -1.49 6.34
C GLY A 136 -0.26 -0.47 6.55
N ASN A 137 -1.28 -0.84 7.33
CA ASN A 137 -2.30 0.06 7.85
C ASN A 137 -1.73 1.06 8.86
N MET A 138 -2.50 2.09 9.23
CA MET A 138 -2.09 3.10 10.22
C MET A 138 -2.36 2.62 11.65
N CYS A 139 -1.71 1.51 12.04
CA CYS A 139 -1.73 0.96 13.40
C CYS A 139 -0.35 0.40 13.79
N ALA A 140 -0.08 0.37 15.09
CA ALA A 140 1.24 0.02 15.62
C ALA A 140 1.64 -1.43 15.30
N GLU A 141 0.71 -2.37 15.39
CA GLU A 141 1.01 -3.79 15.23
C GLU A 141 1.53 -4.11 13.82
N GLU A 142 1.02 -3.42 12.81
CA GLU A 142 1.47 -3.64 11.43
C GLU A 142 2.83 -3.03 11.12
N TRP A 143 3.21 -1.92 11.77
CA TRP A 143 4.50 -1.25 11.52
C TRP A 143 5.62 -1.73 12.44
N ASN A 144 5.29 -2.26 13.61
CA ASN A 144 6.28 -2.64 14.62
C ASN A 144 6.51 -4.15 14.70
N ILE A 145 5.63 -4.98 14.13
CA ILE A 145 5.71 -6.44 14.28
C ILE A 145 5.70 -7.15 12.93
N CYS A 146 4.84 -6.72 12.01
CA CYS A 146 4.77 -7.32 10.68
C CYS A 146 5.90 -6.84 9.76
N THR A 147 6.35 -7.72 8.86
CA THR A 147 7.12 -7.28 7.70
C THR A 147 6.18 -6.55 6.74
N GLN A 148 6.47 -5.29 6.47
CA GLN A 148 5.78 -4.41 5.54
C GLN A 148 6.76 -3.88 4.51
N ALA A 149 6.26 -3.67 3.30
CA ALA A 149 6.99 -3.00 2.25
C ALA A 149 6.33 -1.66 1.93
N PHE A 150 7.14 -0.70 1.51
CA PHE A 150 6.63 0.52 0.92
C PHE A 150 7.55 1.02 -0.18
N TYR A 151 6.95 1.61 -1.20
CA TYR A 151 7.65 2.36 -2.23
C TYR A 151 7.63 3.84 -1.87
N TYR A 152 8.79 4.50 -1.90
CA TYR A 152 8.93 5.92 -1.66
C TYR A 152 9.37 6.66 -2.93
N ALA A 153 8.71 7.78 -3.22
CA ALA A 153 9.17 8.76 -4.19
C ALA A 153 8.83 10.19 -3.77
N THR A 154 9.76 11.13 -3.95
CA THR A 154 9.50 12.57 -3.86
C THR A 154 9.50 13.19 -5.25
N SER A 155 9.07 14.44 -5.39
CA SER A 155 8.97 15.12 -6.68
C SER A 155 10.18 15.99 -7.01
N ASN A 156 10.20 16.56 -8.22
CA ASN A 156 10.98 17.73 -8.59
C ASN A 156 10.02 18.88 -8.90
N ARG A 157 10.52 20.12 -8.87
CA ARG A 157 9.72 21.27 -9.33
C ARG A 157 9.31 21.06 -10.79
N ARG A 158 8.04 21.35 -11.10
CA ARG A 158 7.55 21.23 -12.47
C ARG A 158 8.09 22.38 -13.32
N SER A 159 8.60 22.05 -14.51
CA SER A 159 8.98 23.04 -15.52
C SER A 159 7.88 23.15 -16.59
N ALA A 160 7.83 24.28 -17.30
CA ALA A 160 6.85 24.52 -18.38
C ALA A 160 6.94 23.47 -19.52
N ASN A 161 8.09 22.83 -19.71
CA ASN A 161 8.33 21.85 -20.77
C ASN A 161 7.98 20.40 -20.37
N ASN A 162 7.40 20.16 -19.20
CA ASN A 162 7.06 18.82 -18.71
C ASN A 162 5.76 18.30 -19.34
N ARG A 163 5.87 17.71 -20.55
CA ARG A 163 4.70 17.20 -21.32
C ARG A 163 4.19 15.83 -20.86
N GLN A 164 5.06 14.94 -20.35
CA GLN A 164 4.65 13.57 -19.97
C GLN A 164 5.22 13.16 -18.61
N ASP A 165 4.31 12.74 -17.72
CA ASP A 165 4.59 12.30 -16.35
C ASP A 165 3.66 11.13 -16.04
N ASN A 166 4.09 9.91 -16.36
CA ASN A 166 3.24 8.72 -16.30
C ASN A 166 2.80 8.41 -14.86
N PHE A 167 3.73 8.54 -13.90
CA PHE A 167 3.45 8.33 -12.48
C PHE A 167 2.36 9.30 -11.98
N LEU A 168 2.53 10.60 -12.20
CA LEU A 168 1.53 11.59 -11.78
C LEU A 168 0.21 11.43 -12.53
N SER A 169 0.24 11.04 -13.81
CA SER A 169 -0.94 10.77 -14.61
C SER A 169 -1.77 9.61 -14.02
N ASP A 170 -1.11 8.51 -13.66
CA ASP A 170 -1.75 7.35 -13.05
C ASP A 170 -2.22 7.65 -11.61
N LEU A 171 -1.43 8.37 -10.81
CA LEU A 171 -1.85 8.82 -9.47
C LEU A 171 -3.08 9.73 -9.54
N LYS A 172 -3.13 10.68 -10.48
CA LYS A 172 -4.30 11.52 -10.71
C LYS A 172 -5.53 10.68 -11.08
N ARG A 173 -5.38 9.67 -11.96
CA ARG A 173 -6.50 8.79 -12.33
C ARG A 173 -7.04 8.04 -11.11
N TYR A 174 -6.16 7.56 -10.23
CA TYR A 174 -6.56 6.94 -8.97
C TYR A 174 -7.31 7.93 -8.06
N LEU A 175 -6.77 9.13 -7.84
CA LEU A 175 -7.35 10.13 -6.93
C LEU A 175 -8.70 10.67 -7.41
N ILE A 176 -8.92 10.80 -8.73
CA ILE A 176 -10.20 11.26 -9.29
C ILE A 176 -11.36 10.33 -8.92
N PHE A 177 -11.11 9.05 -8.64
CA PHE A 177 -12.14 8.12 -8.20
C PHE A 177 -12.85 8.58 -6.92
N PHE A 178 -12.12 9.24 -6.01
CA PHE A 178 -12.65 9.80 -4.77
C PHE A 178 -13.40 11.13 -4.97
N LYS A 179 -13.68 11.50 -6.23
CA LYS A 179 -14.50 12.64 -6.66
C LYS A 179 -13.98 13.99 -6.13
N ARG A 180 -14.89 14.93 -5.90
CA ARG A 180 -14.61 16.34 -5.60
C ARG A 180 -13.70 16.55 -4.40
N VAL A 181 -13.73 15.63 -3.43
CA VAL A 181 -12.92 15.71 -2.20
C VAL A 181 -11.42 15.77 -2.51
N MET A 182 -10.97 15.07 -3.56
CA MET A 182 -9.54 15.01 -3.90
C MET A 182 -9.10 16.09 -4.90
N ILE A 183 -10.00 16.97 -5.37
CA ILE A 183 -9.64 18.03 -6.32
C ILE A 183 -8.53 18.96 -5.78
N PRO A 184 -8.60 19.45 -4.53
CA PRO A 184 -7.54 20.30 -3.97
C PRO A 184 -6.18 19.59 -3.94
N LEU A 185 -6.15 18.34 -3.46
CA LEU A 185 -4.94 17.51 -3.44
C LEU A 185 -4.36 17.32 -4.84
N ILE A 186 -5.21 17.02 -5.84
CA ILE A 186 -4.77 16.86 -7.23
C ILE A 186 -4.16 18.16 -7.75
N SER A 187 -4.79 19.31 -7.49
CA SER A 187 -4.27 20.62 -7.93
C SER A 187 -2.89 20.91 -7.38
N GLU A 188 -2.63 20.60 -6.10
CA GLU A 188 -1.31 20.78 -5.50
C GLU A 188 -0.27 19.81 -6.07
N LEU A 189 -0.64 18.54 -6.26
CA LEU A 189 0.26 17.56 -6.88
C LEU A 189 0.66 17.96 -8.31
N LEU A 190 -0.23 18.62 -9.05
CA LEU A 190 0.02 19.08 -10.42
C LEU A 190 1.08 20.19 -10.52
N LEU A 191 1.43 20.86 -9.41
CA LEU A 191 2.53 21.83 -9.35
C LEU A 191 3.92 21.17 -9.39
N TRP A 192 3.97 19.85 -9.25
CA TRP A 192 5.20 19.08 -9.15
C TRP A 192 5.34 18.07 -10.29
N SER A 193 6.53 17.49 -10.42
CA SER A 193 6.81 16.45 -11.41
C SER A 193 7.50 15.23 -10.81
N PHE A 194 6.98 14.06 -11.16
CA PHE A 194 7.50 12.73 -10.87
C PHE A 194 8.07 12.06 -12.13
N ARG A 195 8.36 12.80 -13.20
CA ARG A 195 8.88 12.25 -14.47
C ARG A 195 10.17 11.41 -14.31
N HIS A 196 10.97 11.69 -13.28
CA HIS A 196 12.17 10.91 -13.00
C HIS A 196 11.86 9.50 -12.46
N VAL A 197 10.64 9.25 -11.98
CA VAL A 197 10.16 7.95 -11.53
C VAL A 197 9.87 7.09 -12.76
N LYS A 198 10.68 6.04 -12.95
CA LYS A 198 10.56 5.10 -14.07
C LYS A 198 9.57 3.96 -13.79
N ASP A 199 9.29 3.70 -12.51
CA ASP A 199 8.35 2.68 -12.08
C ASP A 199 6.90 3.03 -12.45
N SER A 200 6.10 2.01 -12.72
CA SER A 200 4.70 2.17 -13.11
C SER A 200 3.75 1.96 -11.94
N LEU A 201 2.80 2.88 -11.76
CA LEU A 201 1.73 2.72 -10.78
C LEU A 201 0.66 1.77 -11.32
N ILE A 202 0.36 0.72 -10.54
CA ILE A 202 -0.75 -0.21 -10.80
C ILE A 202 -1.72 -0.10 -9.64
N PHE A 203 -2.98 0.17 -9.94
CA PHE A 203 -4.03 0.33 -8.93
C PHE A 203 -5.35 -0.24 -9.43
N SER A 204 -6.24 -0.52 -8.47
CA SER A 204 -7.59 -1.00 -8.73
C SER A 204 -8.61 0.00 -8.17
N ILE A 205 -9.69 0.21 -8.89
CA ILE A 205 -10.85 0.99 -8.46
C ILE A 205 -12.11 0.13 -8.70
N PRO A 206 -13.16 0.28 -7.87
CA PRO A 206 -14.39 -0.45 -8.08
C PRO A 206 -15.13 0.08 -9.32
N GLY A 207 -15.70 -0.83 -10.10
CA GLY A 207 -16.44 -0.53 -11.32
C GLY A 207 -16.33 -1.63 -12.36
N ILE A 208 -17.07 -1.48 -13.45
CA ILE A 208 -17.03 -2.37 -14.61
C ILE A 208 -16.26 -1.65 -15.72
N PHE A 209 -15.15 -2.23 -16.14
CA PHE A 209 -14.24 -1.63 -17.12
C PHE A 209 -14.05 -2.56 -18.31
N HIS A 210 -14.47 -2.12 -19.50
CA HIS A 210 -14.22 -2.86 -20.74
C HIS A 210 -12.74 -2.80 -21.12
N LEU A 211 -12.09 -3.96 -21.21
CA LEU A 211 -10.66 -4.08 -21.48
C LEU A 211 -10.22 -3.39 -22.77
N THR A 212 -11.05 -3.44 -23.82
CA THR A 212 -10.77 -2.76 -25.10
C THR A 212 -10.44 -1.27 -24.94
N ARG A 213 -11.03 -0.61 -23.94
CA ARG A 213 -10.81 0.82 -23.66
C ARG A 213 -9.86 1.05 -22.47
N PHE A 214 -9.95 0.22 -21.44
CA PHE A 214 -9.31 0.50 -20.14
C PHE A 214 -8.09 -0.36 -19.82
N ARG A 215 -7.68 -1.27 -20.71
CA ARG A 215 -6.56 -2.20 -20.49
C ARG A 215 -5.31 -1.47 -19.97
N LYS A 216 -4.94 -0.31 -20.51
CA LYS A 216 -3.71 0.40 -20.11
C LYS A 216 -3.77 1.20 -18.80
N PHE A 217 -4.86 1.12 -18.03
CA PHE A 217 -5.06 2.02 -16.88
C PHE A 217 -5.13 1.32 -15.52
N TYR A 218 -5.79 0.16 -15.41
CA TYR A 218 -6.14 -0.41 -14.11
C TYR A 218 -5.79 -1.90 -13.99
N SER A 219 -5.51 -2.32 -12.76
CA SER A 219 -5.45 -3.72 -12.32
C SER A 219 -4.63 -4.63 -13.26
N PHE A 220 -5.13 -5.85 -13.51
CA PHE A 220 -4.47 -6.85 -14.36
C PHE A 220 -4.28 -6.39 -15.81
N GLY A 221 -5.20 -5.58 -16.33
CA GLY A 221 -5.08 -5.00 -17.67
C GLY A 221 -3.80 -4.18 -17.80
N LYS A 222 -3.50 -3.32 -16.80
CA LYS A 222 -2.32 -2.46 -16.80
C LYS A 222 -1.05 -3.30 -16.79
N ILE A 223 -1.03 -4.36 -15.98
CA ILE A 223 0.10 -5.31 -15.91
C ILE A 223 0.36 -5.92 -17.28
N GLN A 224 -0.67 -6.48 -17.91
CA GLN A 224 -0.54 -7.08 -19.24
C GLN A 224 -0.14 -6.06 -20.31
N TYR A 225 -0.66 -4.83 -20.24
CA TYR A 225 -0.27 -3.74 -21.14
C TYR A 225 1.23 -3.43 -21.01
N LEU A 226 1.72 -3.27 -19.78
CA LEU A 226 3.13 -3.01 -19.50
C LEU A 226 4.03 -4.16 -19.99
N LEU A 227 3.66 -5.42 -19.71
CA LEU A 227 4.40 -6.59 -20.21
C LEU A 227 4.44 -6.69 -21.75
N THR A 228 3.46 -6.09 -22.44
CA THR A 228 3.40 -6.06 -23.90
C THR A 228 4.18 -4.88 -24.50
N HIS A 229 4.27 -3.76 -23.79
CA HIS A 229 4.77 -2.47 -24.30
C HIS A 229 5.97 -1.94 -23.50
N GLU A 230 6.76 -2.79 -22.84
CA GLU A 230 8.02 -2.34 -22.21
C GLU A 230 8.89 -1.67 -23.29
N GLU A 231 9.04 -0.35 -23.19
CA GLU A 231 9.77 0.49 -24.16
C GLU A 231 11.20 -0.03 -24.35
N GLY A 232 11.56 -0.39 -25.59
CA GLY A 232 12.94 -0.60 -25.99
C GLY A 232 13.54 -2.00 -25.77
N LYS A 233 12.75 -3.03 -25.46
CA LYS A 233 13.21 -4.42 -25.55
C LYS A 233 12.30 -5.24 -26.45
N GLU A 234 12.77 -5.49 -27.66
CA GLU A 234 12.28 -6.61 -28.46
C GLU A 234 12.28 -7.88 -27.60
N LYS A 235 11.19 -8.64 -27.73
CA LYS A 235 10.85 -9.89 -27.03
C LYS A 235 10.28 -9.68 -25.63
N SER A 236 9.00 -10.03 -25.48
CA SER A 236 8.41 -10.44 -24.21
C SER A 236 9.42 -11.34 -23.50
N LYS A 237 9.88 -10.95 -22.32
CA LYS A 237 10.70 -11.82 -21.47
C LYS A 237 10.00 -13.17 -21.40
N ASP A 238 10.73 -14.27 -21.61
CA ASP A 238 10.19 -15.63 -21.51
C ASP A 238 9.78 -15.88 -20.06
N ILE A 239 8.48 -15.72 -19.76
CA ILE A 239 7.96 -15.85 -18.39
C ILE A 239 7.74 -17.32 -18.09
N LYS A 240 8.68 -17.92 -17.37
CA LYS A 240 8.63 -19.34 -16.98
C LYS A 240 7.81 -19.62 -15.73
N TYR A 241 7.83 -18.69 -14.77
CA TYR A 241 7.17 -18.84 -13.47
C TYR A 241 6.44 -17.56 -13.07
N LEU A 242 5.34 -17.73 -12.33
CA LEU A 242 4.68 -16.64 -11.59
C LEU A 242 4.77 -16.94 -10.09
N ILE A 243 5.48 -16.09 -9.36
CA ILE A 243 5.53 -16.15 -7.90
C ILE A 243 4.65 -15.04 -7.34
N GLY A 244 3.60 -15.41 -6.62
CA GLY A 244 2.78 -14.50 -5.83
C GLY A 244 3.12 -14.64 -4.35
N GLN A 245 2.98 -13.56 -3.60
CA GLN A 245 2.98 -13.56 -2.15
C GLN A 245 1.81 -12.71 -1.70
N CYS A 246 1.03 -13.20 -0.73
CA CYS A 246 -0.09 -12.45 -0.18
C CYS A 246 -0.28 -12.77 1.31
N SER A 247 -1.01 -11.90 2.00
CA SER A 247 -1.46 -12.11 3.37
C SER A 247 -2.92 -12.58 3.46
N SER A 248 -3.67 -12.64 2.36
CA SER A 248 -5.06 -13.09 2.37
C SER A 248 -5.40 -13.85 1.10
N ILE A 249 -6.27 -14.86 1.23
CA ILE A 249 -6.75 -15.68 0.11
C ILE A 249 -8.28 -15.70 0.11
N GLY A 250 -8.85 -15.12 -0.95
CA GLY A 250 -10.29 -15.12 -1.21
C GLY A 250 -10.80 -16.41 -1.85
N ASN A 251 -12.09 -16.42 -2.20
CA ASN A 251 -12.70 -17.51 -2.97
C ASN A 251 -12.32 -17.36 -4.46
N LEU A 252 -11.47 -18.27 -4.94
CA LEU A 252 -10.95 -18.28 -6.31
C LEU A 252 -11.74 -19.25 -7.22
N GLY A 253 -12.78 -19.90 -6.69
CA GLY A 253 -13.62 -20.87 -7.40
C GLY A 253 -13.22 -22.34 -7.13
N ILE A 254 -14.12 -23.26 -7.46
CA ILE A 254 -13.95 -24.70 -7.20
C ILE A 254 -12.86 -25.32 -8.10
N LYS A 255 -12.70 -24.78 -9.32
CA LYS A 255 -11.69 -25.18 -10.29
C LYS A 255 -10.75 -24.00 -10.52
N SER A 256 -9.46 -24.27 -10.74
CA SER A 256 -8.46 -23.22 -11.02
C SER A 256 -8.64 -22.57 -12.40
N ILE A 257 -9.28 -23.25 -13.35
CA ILE A 257 -9.34 -22.80 -14.74
C ILE A 257 -10.05 -21.44 -14.91
N PRO A 258 -11.30 -21.22 -14.42
CA PRO A 258 -12.09 -20.06 -14.83
C PRO A 258 -11.50 -18.71 -14.42
N TRP A 259 -10.97 -18.59 -13.21
CA TRP A 259 -10.45 -17.32 -12.70
C TRP A 259 -8.92 -17.34 -12.58
N LEU A 260 -8.37 -18.33 -11.86
CA LEU A 260 -6.94 -18.33 -11.57
C LEU A 260 -6.07 -18.50 -12.83
N GLN A 261 -6.45 -19.37 -13.77
CA GLN A 261 -5.69 -19.57 -15.01
C GLN A 261 -6.10 -18.59 -16.11
N LYS A 262 -7.38 -18.59 -16.48
CA LYS A 262 -7.87 -17.83 -17.66
C LYS A 262 -7.86 -16.32 -17.46
N GLU A 263 -8.00 -15.84 -16.22
CA GLU A 263 -7.95 -14.42 -15.91
C GLU A 263 -6.60 -14.08 -15.27
N PHE A 264 -6.40 -14.41 -13.99
CA PHE A 264 -5.26 -13.95 -13.21
C PHE A 264 -3.91 -14.30 -13.86
N LEU A 265 -3.62 -15.59 -14.06
CA LEU A 265 -2.36 -16.03 -14.64
C LEU A 265 -2.14 -15.51 -16.06
N HIS A 266 -3.20 -15.49 -16.89
CA HIS A 266 -3.14 -14.96 -18.24
C HIS A 266 -2.68 -13.49 -18.27
N PHE A 267 -3.31 -12.61 -17.49
CA PHE A 267 -2.92 -11.20 -17.47
C PHE A 267 -1.54 -10.99 -16.84
N MET A 268 -1.23 -11.70 -15.74
CA MET A 268 0.04 -11.55 -15.02
C MET A 268 1.25 -12.06 -15.80
N THR A 269 1.05 -12.91 -16.81
CA THR A 269 2.12 -13.52 -17.60
C THR A 269 2.02 -13.19 -19.09
N ASN A 270 1.13 -12.28 -19.46
CA ASN A 270 0.80 -11.98 -20.86
C ASN A 270 0.48 -13.24 -21.69
N GLY A 271 -0.21 -14.21 -21.08
CA GLY A 271 -0.62 -15.47 -21.70
C GLY A 271 0.49 -16.50 -21.91
N GLN A 272 1.72 -16.24 -21.43
CA GLN A 272 2.85 -17.15 -21.62
C GLN A 272 2.73 -18.42 -20.76
N ILE A 273 2.12 -18.33 -19.57
CA ILE A 273 1.84 -19.49 -18.72
C ILE A 273 0.39 -19.93 -18.85
N LYS A 274 0.15 -21.17 -19.28
CA LYS A 274 -1.20 -21.72 -19.52
C LYS A 274 -1.80 -22.50 -18.35
N GLY A 275 -1.01 -22.86 -17.34
CA GLY A 275 -1.45 -23.72 -16.24
C GLY A 275 -0.76 -23.40 -14.91
N ILE A 276 -1.38 -23.84 -13.81
CA ILE A 276 -0.94 -23.50 -12.45
C ILE A 276 0.36 -24.20 -11.99
N VAL A 277 0.88 -25.15 -12.77
CA VAL A 277 2.11 -25.89 -12.42
C VAL A 277 3.32 -24.98 -12.23
N ASN A 278 3.37 -23.88 -12.99
CA ASN A 278 4.42 -22.87 -12.91
C ASN A 278 4.04 -21.67 -12.04
N MET A 279 2.94 -21.76 -11.30
CA MET A 279 2.53 -20.76 -10.33
C MET A 279 2.93 -21.20 -8.92
N LYS A 280 3.50 -20.27 -8.17
CA LYS A 280 3.95 -20.46 -6.79
C LYS A 280 3.32 -19.36 -5.95
N LEU A 281 2.62 -19.71 -4.88
CA LEU A 281 1.97 -18.77 -3.98
C LEU A 281 2.53 -18.92 -2.58
N ILE A 282 3.28 -17.92 -2.13
CA ILE A 282 3.84 -17.86 -0.78
C ILE A 282 2.76 -17.36 0.17
N TYR A 283 2.44 -18.18 1.18
CA TYR A 283 1.48 -17.86 2.24
C TYR A 283 1.91 -18.60 3.52
N PRO A 284 1.90 -17.96 4.71
CA PRO A 284 2.47 -18.56 5.92
C PRO A 284 1.81 -19.87 6.38
N SER A 285 2.62 -20.79 6.92
CA SER A 285 2.13 -22.01 7.59
C SER A 285 1.60 -21.70 8.98
N ILE A 286 0.89 -22.68 9.53
CA ILE A 286 0.59 -22.71 10.96
C ILE A 286 1.89 -22.58 11.77
N ASP A 287 2.94 -23.31 11.40
CA ASP A 287 4.24 -23.26 12.08
C ASP A 287 4.91 -21.90 11.90
N ASN A 288 4.92 -21.31 10.70
CA ASN A 288 5.43 -19.94 10.53
C ASN A 288 4.72 -18.92 11.42
N VAL A 289 3.40 -19.02 11.58
CA VAL A 289 2.64 -18.10 12.43
C VAL A 289 2.93 -18.38 13.91
N LYS A 290 2.89 -19.66 14.31
CA LYS A 290 3.17 -20.10 15.69
C LYS A 290 4.55 -19.64 16.16
N ASP A 291 5.55 -19.76 15.30
CA ASP A 291 6.96 -19.45 15.62
C ASP A 291 7.33 -17.98 15.33
N SER A 292 6.36 -17.16 14.90
CA SER A 292 6.56 -15.72 14.67
C SER A 292 6.61 -14.92 15.98
N VAL A 293 7.08 -13.66 15.90
CA VAL A 293 7.08 -12.70 17.02
C VAL A 293 5.69 -12.52 17.66
N SER A 294 4.61 -12.66 16.89
CA SER A 294 3.23 -12.54 17.40
C SER A 294 2.63 -13.85 17.90
N GLY A 295 3.31 -14.98 17.70
CA GLY A 295 2.74 -16.31 17.89
C GLY A 295 1.38 -16.49 17.19
N TYR A 296 0.51 -17.30 17.78
CA TYR A 296 -0.83 -17.58 17.23
C TYR A 296 -1.72 -16.34 17.05
N GLU A 297 -1.49 -15.26 17.80
CA GLU A 297 -2.23 -14.00 17.63
C GLU A 297 -1.93 -13.34 16.27
N GLY A 298 -0.78 -13.65 15.67
CA GLY A 298 -0.41 -13.23 14.32
C GLY A 298 -1.37 -13.71 13.23
N ARG A 299 -2.19 -14.75 13.50
CA ARG A 299 -3.19 -15.27 12.54
C ARG A 299 -4.15 -14.20 12.00
N LYS A 300 -4.41 -13.14 12.78
CA LYS A 300 -5.32 -12.05 12.39
C LYS A 300 -4.84 -11.28 11.15
N PHE A 301 -3.52 -11.27 10.90
CA PHE A 301 -2.92 -10.66 9.73
C PHE A 301 -2.99 -11.55 8.49
N PHE A 302 -3.38 -12.81 8.65
CA PHE A 302 -3.41 -13.81 7.58
C PHE A 302 -4.82 -14.39 7.31
N PRO A 303 -5.82 -13.61 6.87
CA PRO A 303 -7.17 -14.15 6.65
C PRO A 303 -7.24 -15.21 5.54
N TYR A 304 -7.47 -16.46 5.92
CA TYR A 304 -7.84 -17.54 5.00
C TYR A 304 -8.73 -18.58 5.71
N SER A 305 -10.04 -18.40 5.61
CA SER A 305 -10.97 -19.25 6.38
C SER A 305 -11.00 -20.70 5.89
N LEU A 306 -11.24 -21.63 6.83
CA LEU A 306 -11.44 -23.06 6.52
C LEU A 306 -12.54 -23.29 5.48
N LYS A 307 -13.62 -22.50 5.53
CA LYS A 307 -14.73 -22.58 4.57
C LYS A 307 -14.28 -22.25 3.15
N ILE A 308 -13.46 -21.21 2.97
CA ILE A 308 -12.90 -20.85 1.67
C ILE A 308 -11.90 -21.92 1.24
N ASN A 309 -10.97 -22.31 2.12
CA ASN A 309 -9.95 -23.32 1.82
C ASN A 309 -10.58 -24.63 1.31
N LYS A 310 -11.55 -25.21 2.01
CA LYS A 310 -12.23 -26.45 1.61
C LYS A 310 -12.81 -26.42 0.19
N ARG A 311 -13.22 -25.25 -0.32
CA ARG A 311 -13.78 -25.11 -1.67
C ARG A 311 -12.75 -25.18 -2.79
N GLN A 312 -11.50 -24.81 -2.51
CA GLN A 312 -10.42 -24.66 -3.50
C GLN A 312 -9.16 -25.46 -3.20
N TYR A 313 -9.13 -26.19 -2.08
CA TYR A 313 -7.97 -26.92 -1.57
C TYR A 313 -7.33 -27.86 -2.61
N LYS A 314 -8.14 -28.57 -3.40
CA LYS A 314 -7.69 -29.60 -4.36
C LYS A 314 -6.57 -29.11 -5.29
N TYR A 315 -6.67 -27.87 -5.77
CA TYR A 315 -5.66 -27.27 -6.64
C TYR A 315 -4.73 -26.30 -5.90
N MET A 316 -5.22 -25.64 -4.83
CA MET A 316 -4.39 -24.71 -4.04
C MET A 316 -3.19 -25.40 -3.39
N ARG A 317 -3.36 -26.63 -2.88
CA ARG A 317 -2.28 -27.39 -2.24
C ARG A 317 -1.05 -27.63 -3.14
N ASN A 318 -1.22 -27.54 -4.46
CA ASN A 318 -0.14 -27.76 -5.43
C ASN A 318 0.66 -26.48 -5.73
N ILE A 319 0.11 -25.31 -5.36
CA ILE A 319 0.74 -24.01 -5.63
C ILE A 319 1.17 -23.29 -4.36
N LEU A 320 0.60 -23.63 -3.20
CA LEU A 320 0.97 -23.03 -1.93
C LEU A 320 2.38 -23.47 -1.54
N HIS A 321 3.22 -22.48 -1.22
CA HIS A 321 4.55 -22.63 -0.66
C HIS A 321 4.46 -22.03 0.74
N ILE A 322 4.52 -22.93 1.71
CA ILE A 322 4.16 -22.73 3.10
C ILE A 322 5.35 -23.18 3.98
#